data_AF-A0A1E9HKZ5-F1
#
_entry.id   AF-A0A1E9HKZ5-F1
#
_cell.length_a   1.000
_cell.length_b   1.000
_cell.length_c   1.000
_cell.angle_alpha   90.00
_cell.angle_beta   90.00
_cell.angle_gamma   90.00
#
_symmetry.space_group_name_H-M   'P 1'
#
loop_
_entity.id
_entity.type
_entity.pdbx_description
1 polymer ?
#
loop_
_entity_poly.entity_id
_entity_poly.type
_entity_poly.pdbx_seq_one_letter_code
_entity_poly.pdbx_strand_id
1 'polypeptide(L)'
;MPTGEIHHQIMLDGTYFNGWCVLIAHTGCHVIDWQWCDREKLASWTALLARIPAPAYAIVDGNGPLPKALKNCWPDTKIQRCFFHIRNAAHRHLTRTPKLPANQQLLALYKALSTVSSLDEAAAWTASFLSWEATWQTFLNHRTYARKNTPRPAHANPNQKWWHTHIRTRRAHKLITGLLADNELFTWLDPDAPKPVAATTNPLEGGPNKAIKDFLRHHRGLTADHARRGVDWLLYQHTEHPATPGASSPKPTGTRPEQGHKPLPMSSSGQPPTTPLSATKTASESNKDGPADTTDTPNPYTHFEH
;
A
#
# COMPACT_ATOMS: atom_id res chain seq x y z
N MET A 1 -3.80 23.35 -9.19
CA MET A 1 -5.28 23.39 -9.19
C MET A 1 -5.73 22.49 -10.33
N PRO A 2 -6.70 21.58 -10.14
CA PRO A 2 -7.18 20.72 -11.22
C PRO A 2 -7.76 21.60 -12.34
N THR A 3 -7.31 21.38 -13.57
CA THR A 3 -7.68 22.19 -14.75
C THR A 3 -9.03 21.82 -15.34
N GLY A 4 -9.67 20.76 -14.86
CA GLY A 4 -10.91 20.21 -15.45
C GLY A 4 -10.66 19.44 -16.75
N GLU A 5 -9.41 19.27 -17.15
CA GLU A 5 -9.02 18.48 -18.31
C GLU A 5 -9.29 16.98 -18.09
N ILE A 6 -9.82 16.32 -19.12
CA ILE A 6 -9.98 14.87 -19.15
C ILE A 6 -8.72 14.29 -19.77
N HIS A 7 -7.87 13.68 -18.95
CA HIS A 7 -6.66 13.02 -19.42
C HIS A 7 -6.97 11.62 -19.98
N HIS A 8 -6.22 11.21 -21.00
CA HIS A 8 -6.32 9.85 -21.55
C HIS A 8 -6.06 8.78 -20.49
N GLN A 9 -5.00 8.97 -19.70
CA GLN A 9 -4.61 8.07 -18.63
C GLN A 9 -4.09 8.85 -17.43
N ILE A 10 -4.23 8.26 -16.24
CA ILE A 10 -3.64 8.78 -15.01
C ILE A 10 -2.96 7.64 -14.26
N MET A 11 -1.71 7.87 -13.86
CA MET A 11 -0.95 7.05 -12.94
C MET A 11 -1.24 7.49 -11.50
N LEU A 12 -1.54 6.54 -10.63
CA LEU A 12 -1.85 6.78 -9.23
C LEU A 12 -0.95 5.93 -8.35
N ASP A 13 -0.28 6.58 -7.41
CA ASP A 13 0.59 5.91 -6.45
C ASP A 13 0.69 6.71 -5.14
N GLY A 14 1.00 6.01 -4.06
CA GLY A 14 1.24 6.57 -2.74
C GLY A 14 2.69 6.42 -2.33
N THR A 15 3.35 7.51 -1.93
CA THR A 15 4.73 7.45 -1.42
C THR A 15 4.77 7.80 0.06
N TYR A 16 5.45 6.96 0.85
CA TYR A 16 5.55 7.07 2.31
C TYR A 16 6.85 7.71 2.75
N PHE A 17 6.77 8.56 3.77
CA PHE A 17 7.94 9.13 4.45
C PHE A 17 7.57 9.63 5.84
N ASN A 18 8.46 9.40 6.82
CA ASN A 18 8.36 9.90 8.20
C ASN A 18 6.99 9.67 8.88
N GLY A 19 6.31 8.55 8.58
CA GLY A 19 4.99 8.23 9.15
C GLY A 19 3.79 8.89 8.45
N TRP A 20 4.04 9.54 7.31
CA TRP A 20 3.03 10.17 6.45
C TRP A 20 3.08 9.55 5.06
N CYS A 21 2.02 9.77 4.30
CA CYS A 21 1.91 9.36 2.90
C CYS A 21 1.31 10.49 2.08
N VAL A 22 1.86 10.69 0.87
CA VAL A 22 1.25 11.55 -0.14
C VAL A 22 0.82 10.68 -1.32
N LEU A 23 -0.45 10.79 -1.68
CA LEU A 23 -1.06 10.17 -2.86
C LEU A 23 -0.88 11.14 -4.02
N ILE A 24 -0.44 10.65 -5.18
CA ILE A 24 -0.11 11.49 -6.33
C ILE A 24 -0.89 11.00 -7.54
N ALA A 25 -1.51 11.93 -8.26
CA ALA A 25 -2.07 11.72 -9.59
C ALA A 25 -1.15 12.33 -10.65
N HIS A 26 -0.78 11.56 -11.65
CA HIS A 26 0.25 11.92 -12.62
C HIS A 26 -0.12 11.45 -14.03
N THR A 27 -0.01 12.30 -15.05
CA THR A 27 -0.36 11.93 -16.43
C THR A 27 0.62 10.95 -17.09
N GLY A 28 1.81 10.83 -16.52
CA GLY A 28 2.99 10.24 -17.17
C GLY A 28 4.04 11.28 -17.50
N CYS A 29 3.66 12.56 -17.56
CA CYS A 29 4.56 13.68 -17.83
C CYS A 29 4.59 14.72 -16.69
N HIS A 30 3.42 15.03 -16.12
CA HIS A 30 3.29 16.06 -15.08
C HIS A 30 2.32 15.60 -13.98
N VAL A 31 2.47 16.21 -12.79
CA VAL A 31 1.60 16.02 -11.63
C VAL A 31 0.30 16.79 -11.85
N ILE A 32 -0.84 16.15 -11.60
CA ILE A 32 -2.18 16.74 -11.71
C ILE A 32 -2.62 17.29 -10.36
N ASP A 33 -2.55 16.44 -9.34
CA ASP A 33 -3.00 16.74 -7.98
C ASP A 33 -2.36 15.73 -7.00
N TRP A 34 -2.41 16.05 -5.70
CA TRP A 34 -1.93 15.19 -4.63
C TRP A 34 -2.75 15.32 -3.35
N GLN A 35 -2.70 14.28 -2.52
CA GLN A 35 -3.44 14.23 -1.26
C GLN A 35 -2.57 13.68 -0.13
N TRP A 36 -2.45 14.47 0.94
CA TRP A 36 -1.80 14.03 2.17
C TRP A 36 -2.69 13.09 2.98
N CYS A 37 -2.07 12.10 3.61
CA CYS A 37 -2.70 11.18 4.55
C CYS A 37 -1.68 10.61 5.55
N ASP A 38 -2.17 10.08 6.66
CA ASP A 38 -1.35 9.32 7.61
C ASP A 38 -1.07 7.90 7.09
N ARG A 39 -2.05 7.32 6.41
CA ARG A 39 -1.99 6.04 5.72
C ARG A 39 -2.90 6.07 4.51
N GLU A 40 -2.62 5.22 3.53
CA GLU A 40 -3.55 4.99 2.43
C GLU A 40 -4.88 4.42 2.94
N LYS A 41 -5.92 5.26 2.84
CA LYS A 41 -7.29 4.94 3.23
C LYS A 41 -8.23 5.23 2.08
N LEU A 42 -9.37 4.54 2.07
CA LEU A 42 -10.41 4.75 1.06
C LEU A 42 -10.84 6.22 0.99
N ALA A 43 -10.99 6.87 2.14
CA ALA A 43 -11.36 8.29 2.22
C ALA A 43 -10.32 9.22 1.58
N SER A 44 -9.03 8.96 1.79
CA SER A 44 -7.95 9.78 1.21
C SER A 44 -7.88 9.63 -0.31
N TRP A 45 -8.00 8.40 -0.82
CA TRP A 45 -8.10 8.18 -2.26
C TRP A 45 -9.36 8.83 -2.84
N THR A 46 -10.53 8.65 -2.21
CA THR A 46 -11.78 9.28 -2.65
C THR A 46 -11.65 10.81 -2.72
N ALA A 47 -11.03 11.43 -1.71
CA ALA A 47 -10.82 12.87 -1.67
C ALA A 47 -9.93 13.38 -2.82
N LEU A 48 -8.91 12.61 -3.23
CA LEU A 48 -8.09 12.93 -4.39
C LEU A 48 -8.88 12.76 -5.70
N LEU A 49 -9.51 11.60 -5.88
CA LEU A 49 -10.20 11.24 -7.12
C LEU A 49 -11.40 12.16 -7.41
N ALA A 50 -12.12 12.59 -6.37
CA ALA A 50 -13.28 13.48 -6.52
C ALA A 50 -12.94 14.88 -7.10
N ARG A 51 -11.66 15.27 -7.10
CA ARG A 51 -11.20 16.56 -7.64
C ARG A 51 -10.75 16.48 -9.11
N ILE A 52 -10.61 15.27 -9.64
CA ILE A 52 -10.02 15.04 -10.96
C ILE A 52 -11.08 14.37 -11.84
N PRO A 53 -11.32 14.89 -13.06
CA PRO A 53 -12.18 14.22 -14.03
C PRO A 53 -11.70 12.79 -14.31
N ALA A 54 -12.64 11.85 -14.46
CA ALA A 54 -12.33 10.45 -14.72
C ALA A 54 -11.54 10.29 -16.05
N PRO A 55 -10.37 9.63 -16.04
CA PRO A 55 -9.65 9.32 -17.26
C PRO A 55 -10.21 8.07 -17.94
N ALA A 56 -9.82 7.80 -19.19
CA ALA A 56 -10.16 6.51 -19.81
C ALA A 56 -9.42 5.34 -19.14
N TYR A 57 -8.17 5.56 -18.69
CA TYR A 57 -7.34 4.55 -18.05
C TYR A 57 -6.72 5.02 -16.73
N ALA A 58 -6.72 4.16 -15.72
CA ALA A 58 -5.99 4.36 -14.46
C ALA A 58 -4.89 3.31 -14.30
N ILE A 59 -3.64 3.74 -14.15
CA ILE A 59 -2.50 2.84 -13.96
C ILE A 59 -2.09 2.89 -12.49
N VAL A 60 -2.12 1.74 -11.80
CA VAL A 60 -1.99 1.69 -10.33
C VAL A 60 -0.97 0.68 -9.84
N ASP A 61 -0.33 0.97 -8.70
CA ASP A 61 0.48 -0.01 -7.94
C ASP A 61 -0.39 -1.14 -7.34
N GLY A 62 -1.68 -0.80 -7.16
CA GLY A 62 -2.90 -1.40 -6.59
C GLY A 62 -2.81 -2.09 -5.22
N ASN A 63 -1.92 -1.62 -4.36
CA ASN A 63 -2.03 -1.94 -2.95
C ASN A 63 -3.23 -1.20 -2.33
N GLY A 64 -3.71 -1.74 -1.21
CA GLY A 64 -4.64 -1.02 -0.34
C GLY A 64 -6.03 -0.75 -0.94
N PRO A 65 -6.66 0.38 -0.56
CA PRO A 65 -8.05 0.69 -0.88
C PRO A 65 -8.27 1.38 -2.23
N LEU A 66 -7.21 1.62 -3.01
CA LEU A 66 -7.28 2.37 -4.28
C LEU A 66 -8.20 1.72 -5.33
N PRO A 67 -8.14 0.40 -5.63
CA PRO A 67 -9.05 -0.19 -6.62
C PRO A 67 -10.53 0.00 -6.26
N LYS A 68 -10.87 -0.05 -4.97
CA LYS A 68 -12.22 0.23 -4.49
C LYS A 68 -12.59 1.71 -4.67
N ALA A 69 -11.66 2.63 -4.39
CA ALA A 69 -11.88 4.06 -4.60
C ALA A 69 -12.13 4.38 -6.08
N LEU A 70 -11.36 3.76 -6.98
CA LEU A 70 -11.54 3.88 -8.43
C LEU A 70 -12.90 3.38 -8.89
N LYS A 71 -13.28 2.14 -8.53
CA LYS A 71 -14.60 1.59 -8.89
C LYS A 71 -15.77 2.45 -8.36
N ASN A 72 -15.58 3.17 -7.25
CA ASN A 72 -16.59 4.08 -6.70
C ASN A 72 -16.63 5.46 -7.39
N CYS A 73 -15.47 6.06 -7.66
CA CYS A 73 -15.40 7.43 -8.17
C CYS A 73 -15.44 7.48 -9.70
N TRP A 74 -14.82 6.50 -10.35
CA TRP A 74 -14.62 6.42 -11.79
C TRP A 74 -15.02 5.01 -12.31
N PRO A 75 -16.32 4.67 -12.28
CA PRO A 75 -16.80 3.32 -12.58
C PRO A 75 -16.50 2.85 -14.01
N ASP A 76 -16.39 3.78 -14.96
CA ASP A 76 -16.14 3.48 -16.37
C ASP A 76 -14.65 3.51 -16.74
N THR A 77 -13.77 3.92 -15.82
CA THR A 77 -12.32 3.96 -16.06
C THR A 77 -11.75 2.55 -16.04
N LYS A 78 -11.05 2.17 -17.11
CA LYS A 78 -10.34 0.88 -17.19
C LYS A 78 -9.08 0.93 -16.32
N ILE A 79 -8.86 -0.08 -15.49
CA ILE A 79 -7.72 -0.11 -14.55
C ILE A 79 -6.63 -1.01 -15.10
N GLN A 80 -5.40 -0.50 -15.23
CA GLN A 80 -4.21 -1.29 -15.47
C GLN A 80 -3.41 -1.43 -14.17
N ARG A 81 -3.12 -2.66 -13.77
CA ARG A 81 -2.23 -2.94 -12.66
C ARG A 81 -0.76 -2.92 -13.11
N CYS A 82 0.07 -2.14 -12.42
CA CYS A 82 1.48 -1.98 -12.76
C CYS A 82 2.27 -3.31 -12.73
N PHE A 83 2.88 -3.68 -13.86
CA PHE A 83 3.66 -4.92 -14.01
C PHE A 83 4.83 -5.03 -13.02
N PHE A 84 5.51 -3.91 -12.75
CA PHE A 84 6.58 -3.87 -11.77
C PHE A 84 6.09 -4.31 -10.38
N HIS A 85 4.92 -3.81 -9.97
CA HIS A 85 4.32 -4.13 -8.67
C HIS A 85 3.79 -5.56 -8.61
N ILE A 86 3.22 -6.08 -9.71
CA ILE A 86 2.82 -7.49 -9.82
C ILE A 86 4.03 -8.41 -9.64
N ARG A 87 5.15 -8.11 -10.31
CA ARG A 87 6.39 -8.88 -10.18
C ARG A 87 7.00 -8.77 -8.79
N ASN A 88 6.98 -7.58 -8.17
CA ASN A 88 7.47 -7.41 -6.81
C ASN A 88 6.63 -8.22 -5.80
N ALA A 89 5.30 -8.26 -5.96
CA ALA A 89 4.43 -9.11 -5.17
C ALA A 89 4.76 -10.61 -5.34
N ALA A 90 5.13 -11.03 -6.56
CA ALA A 90 5.61 -12.39 -6.80
C ALA A 90 6.86 -12.72 -5.97
N HIS A 91 7.84 -11.81 -5.92
CA HIS A 91 9.06 -12.00 -5.12
C HIS A 91 8.77 -12.08 -3.62
N ARG A 92 7.80 -11.29 -3.13
CA ARG A 92 7.33 -11.38 -1.74
C ARG A 92 6.73 -12.74 -1.43
N HIS A 93 6.04 -13.38 -2.37
CA HIS A 93 5.36 -14.65 -2.12
C HIS A 93 6.23 -15.88 -2.43
N LEU A 94 6.86 -15.92 -3.60
CA LEU A 94 7.57 -17.08 -4.11
C LEU A 94 9.06 -17.11 -3.76
N THR A 95 9.60 -16.00 -3.25
CA THR A 95 11.04 -15.71 -3.16
C THR A 95 11.71 -15.62 -4.54
N ARG A 96 12.98 -15.22 -4.59
CA ARG A 96 13.75 -15.12 -5.84
C ARG A 96 14.29 -16.47 -6.32
N THR A 97 14.42 -17.43 -5.40
CA THR A 97 15.03 -18.75 -5.62
C THR A 97 14.16 -19.88 -5.04
N PRO A 98 12.90 -20.02 -5.50
CA PRO A 98 12.01 -21.07 -5.01
C PRO A 98 12.59 -22.47 -5.26
N LYS A 99 12.40 -23.37 -4.29
CA LYS A 99 12.84 -24.77 -4.38
C LYS A 99 11.77 -25.73 -4.89
N LEU A 100 10.50 -25.39 -4.68
CA LEU A 100 9.37 -26.22 -5.12
C LEU A 100 9.12 -26.02 -6.62
N PRO A 101 8.95 -27.09 -7.43
CA PRO A 101 8.73 -26.96 -8.87
C PRO A 101 7.51 -26.08 -9.22
N ALA A 102 6.41 -26.20 -8.48
CA ALA A 102 5.23 -25.33 -8.62
C ALA A 102 5.59 -23.83 -8.55
N ASN A 103 6.44 -23.46 -7.59
CA ASN A 103 6.84 -22.07 -7.37
C ASN A 103 7.86 -21.61 -8.40
N GLN A 104 8.73 -22.49 -8.89
CA GLN A 104 9.68 -22.18 -9.96
C GLN A 104 8.94 -21.88 -11.26
N GLN A 105 7.98 -22.72 -11.64
CA GLN A 105 7.15 -22.52 -12.83
C GLN A 105 6.30 -21.26 -12.71
N LEU A 106 5.65 -21.03 -11.56
CA LEU A 106 4.88 -19.80 -11.34
C LEU A 106 5.76 -18.56 -11.42
N LEU A 107 6.96 -18.59 -10.82
CA LEU A 107 7.90 -17.46 -10.91
C LEU A 107 8.36 -17.22 -12.36
N ALA A 108 8.49 -18.26 -13.18
CA ALA A 108 8.79 -18.12 -14.60
C ALA A 108 7.64 -17.42 -15.35
N LEU A 109 6.39 -17.74 -15.05
CA LEU A 109 5.22 -17.04 -15.61
C LEU A 109 5.23 -15.54 -15.25
N TYR A 110 5.52 -15.20 -13.99
CA TYR A 110 5.68 -13.80 -13.58
C TYR A 110 6.80 -13.07 -14.31
N LYS A 111 7.91 -13.76 -14.63
CA LYS A 111 9.00 -13.17 -15.42
C LYS A 111 8.59 -12.97 -16.88
N ALA A 112 7.83 -13.90 -17.44
CA ALA A 112 7.34 -13.82 -18.82
C ALA A 112 6.33 -12.67 -19.04
N LEU A 113 5.71 -12.12 -18.00
CA LEU A 113 4.83 -10.95 -18.14
C LEU A 113 5.53 -9.75 -18.83
N SER A 114 6.84 -9.56 -18.61
CA SER A 114 7.56 -8.45 -19.23
C SER A 114 7.86 -8.64 -20.72
N THR A 115 7.60 -9.83 -21.28
CA THR A 115 7.80 -10.11 -22.70
C THR A 115 6.50 -10.04 -23.50
N VAL A 116 5.35 -9.93 -22.84
CA VAL A 116 4.05 -9.80 -23.50
C VAL A 116 3.93 -8.40 -24.09
N SER A 117 3.59 -8.34 -25.38
CA SER A 117 3.51 -7.11 -26.17
C SER A 117 2.30 -7.06 -27.13
N SER A 118 1.54 -8.15 -27.23
CA SER A 118 0.35 -8.24 -28.07
C SER A 118 -0.77 -9.03 -27.39
N LEU A 119 -2.00 -8.91 -27.92
CA LEU A 119 -3.16 -9.66 -27.44
C LEU A 119 -2.98 -11.18 -27.60
N ASP A 120 -2.35 -11.62 -28.69
CA ASP A 120 -2.04 -13.04 -28.91
C ASP A 120 -1.04 -13.57 -27.88
N GLU A 121 -0.01 -12.79 -27.55
CA GLU A 121 0.95 -13.13 -26.49
C GLU A 121 0.28 -13.13 -25.11
N ALA A 122 -0.64 -12.20 -24.85
CA ALA A 122 -1.41 -12.17 -23.61
C ALA A 122 -2.33 -13.40 -23.48
N ALA A 123 -2.96 -13.82 -24.56
CA ALA A 123 -3.76 -15.04 -24.62
C ALA A 123 -2.90 -16.29 -24.38
N ALA A 124 -1.74 -16.38 -25.05
CA ALA A 124 -0.79 -17.48 -24.86
C ALA A 124 -0.23 -17.54 -23.42
N TRP A 125 0.07 -16.39 -22.83
CA TRP A 125 0.48 -16.29 -21.44
C TRP A 125 -0.62 -16.75 -20.50
N THR A 126 -1.86 -16.31 -20.73
CA THR A 126 -3.03 -16.69 -19.93
C THR A 126 -3.29 -18.19 -19.99
N ALA A 127 -3.22 -18.79 -21.19
CA ALA A 127 -3.32 -20.24 -21.36
C ALA A 127 -2.22 -21.00 -20.59
N SER A 128 -0.98 -20.49 -20.62
CA SER A 128 0.14 -21.07 -19.86
C SER A 128 -0.09 -21.00 -18.35
N PHE A 129 -0.64 -19.88 -17.85
CA PHE A 129 -1.00 -19.73 -16.44
C PHE A 129 -2.13 -20.68 -16.01
N LEU A 130 -3.19 -20.81 -16.81
CA LEU A 130 -4.30 -21.72 -16.51
C LEU A 130 -3.86 -23.20 -16.57
N SER A 131 -2.97 -23.55 -17.50
CA SER A 131 -2.34 -24.88 -17.55
C SER A 131 -1.52 -25.18 -16.30
N TRP A 132 -0.76 -24.19 -15.80
CA TRP A 132 -0.05 -24.29 -14.53
C TRP A 132 -1.02 -24.47 -13.35
N GLU A 133 -2.12 -23.70 -13.28
CA GLU A 133 -3.13 -23.84 -12.22
C GLU A 133 -3.70 -25.26 -12.21
N ALA A 134 -4.15 -25.76 -13.37
CA ALA A 134 -4.69 -27.11 -13.50
C ALA A 134 -3.69 -28.19 -13.05
N THR A 135 -2.42 -28.05 -13.46
CA THR A 135 -1.34 -28.98 -13.09
C THR A 135 -1.09 -29.01 -11.58
N TRP A 136 -1.13 -27.85 -10.92
CA TRP A 136 -0.78 -27.71 -9.50
C TRP A 136 -1.99 -27.60 -8.56
N GLN A 137 -3.21 -27.84 -9.05
CA GLN A 137 -4.44 -27.67 -8.28
C GLN A 137 -4.45 -28.48 -6.99
N THR A 138 -4.05 -29.76 -7.05
CA THR A 138 -3.95 -30.63 -5.87
C THR A 138 -2.93 -30.09 -4.86
N PHE A 139 -1.78 -29.64 -5.35
CA PHE A 139 -0.74 -29.01 -4.52
C PHE A 139 -1.26 -27.75 -3.82
N LEU A 140 -1.99 -26.88 -4.52
CA LEU A 140 -2.59 -25.67 -3.94
C LEU A 140 -3.63 -26.00 -2.86
N ASN A 141 -4.25 -27.18 -2.93
CA ASN A 141 -5.26 -27.64 -1.98
C ASN A 141 -4.69 -28.40 -0.77
N HIS A 142 -3.38 -28.65 -0.71
CA HIS A 142 -2.75 -29.27 0.46
C HIS A 142 -3.04 -28.48 1.75
N ARG A 143 -3.34 -29.23 2.82
CA ARG A 143 -3.69 -28.71 4.14
C ARG A 143 -2.72 -29.21 5.20
N THR A 144 -2.26 -28.29 6.03
CA THR A 144 -1.56 -28.60 7.28
C THR A 144 -2.56 -28.53 8.42
N TYR A 145 -2.67 -29.61 9.19
CA TYR A 145 -3.60 -29.72 10.32
C TYR A 145 -2.91 -29.31 11.63
N ALA A 146 -3.65 -28.63 12.50
CA ALA A 146 -3.19 -28.25 13.82
C ALA A 146 -2.95 -29.50 14.68
N ARG A 147 -1.74 -29.65 15.21
CA ARG A 147 -1.35 -30.69 16.16
C ARG A 147 -0.58 -30.04 17.31
N LYS A 148 -0.46 -30.74 18.45
CA LYS A 148 0.18 -30.23 19.68
C LYS A 148 1.57 -29.60 19.44
N ASN A 149 2.34 -30.15 18.50
CA ASN A 149 3.71 -29.72 18.20
C ASN A 149 3.85 -29.02 16.83
N THR A 150 2.75 -28.67 16.16
CA THR A 150 2.83 -27.96 14.87
C THR A 150 2.80 -26.46 15.13
N PRO A 151 3.86 -25.71 14.77
CA PRO A 151 3.87 -24.26 14.93
C PRO A 151 2.71 -23.63 14.16
N ARG A 152 1.84 -22.90 14.87
CA ARG A 152 0.70 -22.21 14.25
C ARG A 152 1.21 -20.95 13.55
N PRO A 153 0.90 -20.76 12.26
CA PRO A 153 1.23 -19.51 11.59
C PRO A 153 0.47 -18.33 12.21
N ALA A 154 1.11 -17.16 12.29
CA ALA A 154 0.49 -15.95 12.84
C ALA A 154 -0.83 -15.53 12.14
N HIS A 155 -1.03 -15.95 10.89
CA HIS A 155 -2.24 -15.65 10.11
C HIS A 155 -3.39 -16.65 10.33
N ALA A 156 -3.15 -17.75 11.02
CA ALA A 156 -4.17 -18.77 11.27
C ALA A 156 -4.86 -18.46 12.60
N ASN A 157 -6.20 -18.45 12.61
CA ASN A 157 -6.96 -18.17 13.83
C ASN A 157 -6.64 -19.21 14.92
N PRO A 158 -6.69 -18.87 16.22
CA PRO A 158 -6.37 -19.81 17.30
C PRO A 158 -7.19 -21.10 17.25
N ASN A 159 -8.47 -20.99 16.91
CA ASN A 159 -9.42 -22.11 16.83
C ASN A 159 -9.39 -22.85 15.49
N GLN A 160 -8.57 -22.41 14.53
CA GLN A 160 -8.54 -22.99 13.19
C GLN A 160 -7.83 -24.36 13.21
N LYS A 161 -8.52 -25.40 12.74
CA LYS A 161 -8.02 -26.80 12.78
C LYS A 161 -7.05 -27.14 11.64
N TRP A 162 -7.02 -26.36 10.58
CA TRP A 162 -6.11 -26.55 9.44
C TRP A 162 -5.91 -25.26 8.66
N TRP A 163 -4.79 -25.13 7.95
CA TRP A 163 -4.53 -24.05 7.00
C TRP A 163 -3.91 -24.59 5.70
N HIS A 164 -3.95 -23.80 4.62
CA HIS A 164 -3.28 -24.19 3.38
C HIS A 164 -1.77 -24.26 3.60
N THR A 165 -1.18 -25.39 3.23
CA THR A 165 0.27 -25.62 3.37
C THR A 165 1.08 -24.61 2.56
N HIS A 166 0.66 -24.33 1.34
CA HIS A 166 1.38 -23.47 0.40
C HIS A 166 0.75 -22.07 0.30
N ILE A 167 0.45 -21.44 1.44
CA ILE A 167 -0.27 -20.16 1.50
C ILE A 167 0.38 -19.05 0.65
N ARG A 168 1.73 -19.01 0.61
CA ARG A 168 2.44 -18.00 -0.19
C ARG A 168 2.24 -18.22 -1.68
N THR A 169 2.36 -19.46 -2.17
CA THR A 169 2.06 -19.82 -3.56
C THR A 169 0.62 -19.49 -3.91
N ARG A 170 -0.33 -19.81 -3.02
CA ARG A 170 -1.73 -19.46 -3.21
C ARG A 170 -1.98 -17.97 -3.30
N ARG A 171 -1.27 -17.14 -2.53
CA ARG A 171 -1.38 -15.67 -2.60
C ARG A 171 -0.87 -15.14 -3.94
N ALA A 172 0.26 -15.66 -4.42
CA ALA A 172 0.76 -15.31 -5.76
C ALA A 172 -0.25 -15.73 -6.84
N HIS A 173 -0.70 -16.98 -6.82
CA HIS A 173 -1.75 -17.46 -7.72
C HIS A 173 -3.02 -16.57 -7.69
N LYS A 174 -3.55 -16.30 -6.49
CA LYS A 174 -4.75 -15.48 -6.26
C LYS A 174 -4.62 -14.06 -6.82
N LEU A 175 -3.41 -13.48 -6.77
CA LEU A 175 -3.16 -12.16 -7.35
C LEU A 175 -3.42 -12.17 -8.85
N ILE A 176 -2.84 -13.10 -9.61
CA ILE A 176 -3.05 -13.18 -11.05
C ILE A 176 -4.51 -13.52 -11.37
N THR A 177 -5.12 -14.49 -10.68
CA THR A 177 -6.52 -14.85 -10.95
C THR A 177 -7.46 -13.66 -10.75
N GLY A 178 -7.19 -12.80 -9.74
CA GLY A 178 -7.98 -11.59 -9.52
C GLY A 178 -7.81 -10.59 -10.65
N LEU A 179 -6.56 -10.31 -11.04
CA LEU A 179 -6.26 -9.37 -12.13
C LEU A 179 -6.81 -9.82 -13.49
N LEU A 180 -6.84 -11.13 -13.76
CA LEU A 180 -7.50 -11.66 -14.96
C LEU A 180 -9.02 -11.51 -14.88
N ALA A 181 -9.62 -11.83 -13.72
CA ALA A 181 -11.07 -11.73 -13.55
C ALA A 181 -11.58 -10.29 -13.60
N ASP A 182 -10.81 -9.34 -13.06
CA ASP A 182 -11.13 -7.91 -13.07
C ASP A 182 -10.73 -7.20 -14.39
N ASN A 183 -10.11 -7.91 -15.35
CA ASN A 183 -9.51 -7.34 -16.58
C ASN A 183 -8.48 -6.23 -16.31
N GLU A 184 -7.66 -6.39 -15.26
CA GLU A 184 -6.66 -5.41 -14.80
C GLU A 184 -5.21 -5.79 -15.15
N LEU A 185 -4.98 -6.96 -15.76
CA LEU A 185 -3.64 -7.42 -16.10
C LEU A 185 -3.15 -6.89 -17.46
N PHE A 186 -3.96 -6.98 -18.51
CA PHE A 186 -3.56 -6.67 -19.89
C PHE A 186 -4.31 -5.48 -20.49
N THR A 187 -4.92 -4.65 -19.65
CA THR A 187 -5.69 -3.46 -20.04
C THR A 187 -4.89 -2.51 -20.93
N TRP A 188 -3.57 -2.48 -20.78
CA TRP A 188 -2.69 -1.63 -21.59
C TRP A 188 -2.58 -2.06 -23.07
N LEU A 189 -3.01 -3.28 -23.41
CA LEU A 189 -3.09 -3.82 -24.78
C LEU A 189 -4.44 -3.54 -25.46
N ASP A 190 -5.23 -2.61 -24.93
CA ASP A 190 -6.54 -2.26 -25.46
C ASP A 190 -6.44 -1.79 -26.93
N PRO A 191 -7.02 -2.54 -27.90
CA PRO A 191 -6.92 -2.20 -29.32
C PRO A 191 -7.73 -0.96 -29.69
N ASP A 192 -8.70 -0.58 -28.86
CA ASP A 192 -9.55 0.58 -29.08
C ASP A 192 -8.98 1.85 -28.44
N ALA A 193 -7.82 1.75 -27.76
CA ALA A 193 -7.17 2.90 -27.15
C ALA A 193 -6.67 3.88 -28.23
N PRO A 194 -7.08 5.16 -28.21
CA PRO A 194 -6.67 6.13 -29.22
C PRO A 194 -5.19 6.53 -29.08
N LYS A 195 -4.56 6.24 -27.94
CA LYS A 195 -3.14 6.46 -27.66
C LYS A 195 -2.58 5.28 -26.86
N PRO A 196 -1.26 5.01 -26.91
CA PRO A 196 -0.64 3.96 -26.10
C PRO A 196 -0.95 4.12 -24.60
N VAL A 197 -1.33 3.01 -23.96
CA VAL A 197 -1.58 2.95 -22.51
C VAL A 197 -0.33 2.41 -21.81
N ALA A 198 0.04 3.00 -20.67
CA ALA A 198 1.20 2.54 -19.92
C ALA A 198 0.92 1.24 -19.15
N ALA A 199 1.80 0.23 -19.30
CA ALA A 199 1.76 -1.00 -18.51
C ALA A 199 2.31 -0.84 -17.07
N THR A 200 2.97 0.29 -16.78
CA THR A 200 3.65 0.54 -15.51
C THR A 200 3.51 1.99 -15.04
N THR A 201 3.73 2.21 -13.75
CA THR A 201 3.84 3.53 -13.11
C THR A 201 5.28 4.09 -13.12
N ASN A 202 6.16 3.59 -13.99
CA ASN A 202 7.59 3.96 -13.99
C ASN A 202 7.85 5.48 -14.05
N PRO A 203 7.12 6.29 -14.85
CA PRO A 203 7.31 7.74 -14.84
C PRO A 203 7.00 8.39 -13.50
N LEU A 204 5.97 7.91 -12.80
CA LEU A 204 5.61 8.42 -11.46
C LEU A 204 6.67 8.03 -10.42
N GLU A 205 7.15 6.80 -10.47
CA GLU A 205 8.17 6.28 -9.55
C GLU A 205 9.55 6.94 -9.76
N GLY A 206 9.97 7.08 -11.01
CA GLY A 206 11.24 7.69 -11.39
C GLY A 206 11.24 9.22 -11.37
N GLY A 207 10.07 9.85 -11.42
CA GLY A 207 9.89 11.30 -11.40
C GLY A 207 9.51 11.80 -10.00
N PRO A 208 8.23 12.15 -9.75
CA PRO A 208 7.80 12.75 -8.48
C PRO A 208 8.21 11.96 -7.23
N ASN A 209 8.03 10.63 -7.22
CA ASN A 209 8.36 9.81 -6.05
C ASN A 209 9.86 9.86 -5.73
N LYS A 210 10.70 9.70 -6.75
CA LYS A 210 12.16 9.80 -6.60
C LYS A 210 12.57 11.19 -6.13
N ALA A 211 12.03 12.24 -6.73
CA ALA A 211 12.33 13.62 -6.38
C ALA A 211 11.97 13.93 -4.91
N ILE A 212 10.82 13.46 -4.43
CA ILE A 212 10.43 13.55 -3.02
C ILE A 212 11.43 12.81 -2.12
N LYS A 213 11.74 11.55 -2.44
CA LYS A 213 12.67 10.71 -1.65
C LYS A 213 14.05 11.36 -1.57
N ASP A 214 14.55 11.91 -2.67
CA ASP A 214 15.83 12.60 -2.73
C ASP A 214 15.80 13.91 -1.95
N PHE A 215 14.76 14.73 -2.08
CA PHE A 215 14.59 15.96 -1.32
C PHE A 215 14.66 15.69 0.20
N LEU A 216 13.88 14.71 0.68
CA LEU A 216 13.85 14.35 2.10
C LEU A 216 15.17 13.72 2.58
N ARG A 217 15.88 12.99 1.72
CA ARG A 217 17.19 12.42 2.04
C ARG A 217 18.25 13.50 2.23
N HIS A 218 18.23 14.57 1.44
CA HIS A 218 19.20 15.67 1.56
C HIS A 218 18.87 16.63 2.71
N HIS A 219 17.61 16.69 3.14
CA HIS A 219 17.15 17.58 4.21
C HIS A 219 16.72 16.80 5.46
N ARG A 220 17.60 15.92 5.94
CA ARG A 220 17.39 15.20 7.20
C ARG A 220 17.28 16.21 8.35
N GLY A 221 16.24 16.08 9.17
CA GLY A 221 15.99 16.95 10.32
C GLY A 221 14.94 18.05 10.10
N LEU A 222 14.34 18.15 8.90
CA LEU A 222 13.16 18.99 8.72
C LEU A 222 12.02 18.52 9.64
N THR A 223 11.33 19.48 10.25
CA THR A 223 10.07 19.22 10.93
C THR A 223 9.05 18.70 9.91
N ALA A 224 8.07 17.92 10.36
CA ALA A 224 7.03 17.39 9.48
C ALA A 224 6.35 18.49 8.65
N ASP A 225 6.13 19.68 9.23
CA ASP A 225 5.49 20.80 8.54
C ASP A 225 6.38 21.45 7.47
N HIS A 226 7.70 21.49 7.68
CA HIS A 226 8.63 21.97 6.65
C HIS A 226 8.83 20.93 5.55
N ALA A 227 8.91 19.65 5.90
CA ALA A 227 8.98 18.55 4.93
C ALA A 227 7.74 18.55 4.02
N ARG A 228 6.53 18.68 4.59
CA ARG A 228 5.28 18.76 3.82
C ARG A 228 5.25 19.94 2.86
N ARG A 229 5.57 21.14 3.35
CA ARG A 229 5.64 22.36 2.49
C ARG A 229 6.67 22.23 1.38
N GLY A 230 7.82 21.64 1.66
CA GLY A 230 8.85 21.38 0.64
C GLY A 230 8.37 20.40 -0.42
N VAL A 231 7.68 19.33 -0.02
CA VAL A 231 7.06 18.36 -0.93
C VAL A 231 5.93 18.99 -1.75
N ASP A 232 5.06 19.79 -1.14
CA ASP A 232 4.01 20.53 -1.85
C ASP A 232 4.59 21.43 -2.94
N TRP A 233 5.66 22.15 -2.60
CA TRP A 233 6.36 23.00 -3.57
C TRP A 233 7.01 22.19 -4.70
N LEU A 234 7.65 21.07 -4.36
CA LEU A 234 8.25 20.18 -5.35
C LEU A 234 7.17 19.65 -6.31
N LEU A 235 6.07 19.08 -5.79
CA LEU A 235 4.98 18.57 -6.60
C LEU A 235 4.34 19.66 -7.46
N TYR A 236 4.19 20.86 -6.93
CA TYR A 236 3.73 22.02 -7.68
C TYR A 236 4.64 22.35 -8.88
N GLN A 237 5.95 22.34 -8.69
CA GLN A 237 6.92 22.56 -9.78
C GLN A 237 6.89 21.47 -10.85
N HIS A 238 6.36 20.29 -10.54
CA HIS A 238 6.15 19.19 -11.47
C HIS A 238 4.76 19.19 -12.14
N THR A 239 3.93 20.20 -11.91
CA THR A 239 2.69 20.40 -12.68
C THR A 239 2.99 20.90 -14.10
N GLU A 240 2.01 20.88 -15.01
CA GLU A 240 2.22 21.28 -16.41
C GLU A 240 2.64 22.76 -16.56
N HIS A 241 2.04 23.62 -15.74
CA HIS A 241 2.25 25.06 -15.79
C HIS A 241 2.50 25.63 -14.38
N PRO A 242 3.69 25.38 -13.79
CA PRO A 242 4.03 25.94 -12.49
C PRO A 242 4.20 27.45 -12.64
N ALA A 243 3.46 28.24 -11.85
CA ALA A 243 3.68 29.68 -11.82
C ALA A 243 5.08 29.99 -11.27
N THR A 244 5.68 31.07 -11.79
CA THR A 244 6.97 31.59 -11.32
C THR A 244 6.92 31.95 -9.83
N PRO A 245 7.98 31.67 -9.05
CA PRO A 245 8.01 32.01 -7.62
C PRO A 245 7.74 33.50 -7.41
N GLY A 246 6.64 33.85 -6.73
CA GLY A 246 6.20 35.22 -6.49
C GLY A 246 4.70 35.43 -6.70
N ALA A 247 4.07 34.61 -7.55
CA ALA A 247 2.63 34.43 -7.56
C ALA A 247 2.25 33.41 -6.46
N SER A 248 1.28 33.74 -5.61
CA SER A 248 0.84 32.96 -4.45
C SER A 248 0.82 31.45 -4.71
N SER A 249 1.62 30.67 -3.97
CA SER A 249 1.58 29.21 -4.00
C SER A 249 0.16 28.73 -3.68
N PRO A 250 -0.37 27.72 -4.40
CA PRO A 250 -1.64 27.13 -4.02
C PRO A 250 -1.53 26.52 -2.61
N LYS A 251 -2.47 26.87 -1.73
CA LYS A 251 -2.56 26.25 -0.41
C LYS A 251 -2.95 24.78 -0.58
N PRO A 252 -2.19 23.82 -0.02
CA PRO A 252 -2.63 22.43 0.01
C PRO A 252 -3.94 22.36 0.82
N THR A 253 -5.01 21.87 0.20
CA THR A 253 -6.30 21.64 0.87
C THR A 253 -6.38 20.18 1.28
N GLY A 254 -5.88 19.92 2.49
CA GLY A 254 -6.08 18.65 3.19
C GLY A 254 -6.25 18.95 4.67
N THR A 255 -7.31 18.45 5.30
CA THR A 255 -7.51 18.52 6.75
C THR A 255 -6.27 17.99 7.45
N ARG A 256 -5.66 18.84 8.29
CA ARG A 256 -4.60 18.47 9.24
C ARG A 256 -5.10 17.24 10.01
N PRO A 257 -4.44 16.08 9.94
CA PRO A 257 -4.76 15.03 10.89
C PRO A 257 -4.39 15.57 12.27
N GLU A 258 -5.37 15.64 13.16
CA GLU A 258 -5.15 16.02 14.54
C GLU A 258 -4.11 15.08 15.14
N GLN A 259 -3.02 15.65 15.65
CA GLN A 259 -2.14 14.93 16.54
C GLN A 259 -2.93 14.69 17.83
N GLY A 260 -3.16 13.42 18.16
CA GLY A 260 -3.76 13.04 19.44
C GLY A 260 -3.05 13.75 20.59
N HIS A 261 -3.85 14.41 21.44
CA HIS A 261 -3.37 15.12 22.61
C HIS A 261 -2.46 14.22 23.47
N LYS A 262 -1.28 14.74 23.83
CA LYS A 262 -0.51 14.21 24.98
C LYS A 262 -1.32 14.47 26.26
N PRO A 263 -1.45 13.50 27.18
CA PRO A 263 -1.97 13.79 28.51
C PRO A 263 -1.03 14.77 29.22
N LEU A 264 -1.58 15.85 29.78
CA LEU A 264 -0.88 16.74 30.71
C LEU A 264 -0.51 15.97 32.00
N PRO A 265 0.66 16.24 32.60
CA PRO A 265 1.03 15.64 33.88
C PRO A 265 0.22 16.32 35.00
N MET A 266 -0.52 15.53 35.80
CA MET A 266 -1.16 16.03 37.01
C MET A 266 -0.11 16.27 38.10
N SER A 267 -0.05 17.50 38.60
CA SER A 267 0.75 17.90 39.76
C SER A 267 0.06 17.46 41.06
N SER A 268 0.84 16.93 41.99
CA SER A 268 0.48 16.66 43.38
C SER A 268 0.23 17.93 44.19
N SER A 269 -0.83 17.98 45.01
CA SER A 269 -0.79 18.54 46.37
C SER A 269 -2.16 18.45 47.06
N GLY A 270 -2.15 18.13 48.36
CA GLY A 270 -3.20 18.49 49.31
C GLY A 270 -4.09 17.34 49.83
N GLN A 271 -3.82 16.88 51.04
CA GLN A 271 -4.68 16.01 51.88
C GLN A 271 -5.03 16.79 53.18
N PRO A 272 -5.91 16.27 54.08
CA PRO A 272 -7.36 16.53 54.21
C PRO A 272 -7.71 17.27 55.53
N PRO A 273 -8.99 17.28 56.01
CA PRO A 273 -9.26 16.46 57.21
C PRO A 273 -10.69 15.85 57.42
N THR A 274 -10.70 14.81 58.26
CA THR A 274 -11.69 14.36 59.31
C THR A 274 -12.97 13.54 59.00
N THR A 275 -12.83 12.20 59.19
CA THR A 275 -13.54 11.12 59.98
C THR A 275 -14.88 11.37 60.75
N PRO A 276 -15.59 10.34 61.34
CA PRO A 276 -15.38 8.87 61.43
C PRO A 276 -16.64 7.91 61.41
N LEU A 277 -16.35 6.61 61.68
CA LEU A 277 -17.19 5.44 62.09
C LEU A 277 -17.66 4.48 60.96
N SER A 278 -17.55 3.14 61.04
CA SER A 278 -17.04 2.21 62.06
C SER A 278 -16.79 0.79 61.48
N ALA A 279 -15.85 0.05 62.11
CA ALA A 279 -15.52 -1.41 62.15
C ALA A 279 -16.17 -2.41 61.15
N THR A 280 -15.46 -3.42 60.62
CA THR A 280 -14.98 -4.62 61.37
C THR A 280 -13.87 -5.39 60.62
N LYS A 281 -12.94 -5.97 61.40
CA LYS A 281 -11.75 -6.78 61.05
C LYS A 281 -12.06 -8.16 60.45
N THR A 282 -11.17 -8.67 59.59
CA THR A 282 -10.35 -9.88 59.84
C THR A 282 -9.22 -10.00 58.80
N ALA A 283 -8.06 -10.45 59.27
CA ALA A 283 -6.78 -10.51 58.56
C ALA A 283 -6.43 -11.95 58.13
N SER A 284 -5.60 -12.09 57.10
CA SER A 284 -4.55 -13.11 57.03
C SER A 284 -3.50 -12.75 55.98
N GLU A 285 -2.24 -12.74 56.41
CA GLU A 285 -1.01 -12.44 55.69
C GLU A 285 -0.60 -13.56 54.71
N SER A 286 0.13 -13.23 53.64
CA SER A 286 1.39 -13.91 53.30
C SER A 286 2.19 -13.15 52.23
N ASN A 287 3.48 -13.03 52.53
CA ASN A 287 4.57 -12.30 51.88
C ASN A 287 5.10 -12.98 50.59
N LYS A 288 5.67 -12.20 49.64
CA LYS A 288 7.01 -12.39 48.98
C LYS A 288 7.16 -11.70 47.60
N ASP A 289 8.03 -10.69 47.58
CA ASP A 289 9.20 -10.43 46.70
C ASP A 289 9.18 -10.74 45.18
N GLY A 290 9.10 -9.64 44.38
CA GLY A 290 9.89 -9.21 43.19
C GLY A 290 10.24 -10.12 42.00
N PRO A 291 10.83 -9.58 40.90
CA PRO A 291 10.68 -8.27 40.25
C PRO A 291 10.04 -8.37 38.84
N ALA A 292 9.59 -7.23 38.31
CA ALA A 292 9.05 -7.10 36.95
C ALA A 292 10.18 -7.00 35.91
N ASP A 293 10.23 -7.97 34.99
CA ASP A 293 11.09 -7.92 33.81
C ASP A 293 10.30 -7.39 32.61
N THR A 294 10.70 -6.23 32.14
CA THR A 294 10.24 -5.53 30.95
C THR A 294 10.85 -6.20 29.73
N THR A 295 10.05 -6.95 28.97
CA THR A 295 10.44 -7.38 27.62
C THR A 295 9.69 -6.57 26.56
N ASP A 296 10.49 -5.67 26.01
CA ASP A 296 10.30 -4.81 24.85
C ASP A 296 9.89 -5.63 23.61
N THR A 297 8.71 -5.36 23.06
CA THR A 297 8.26 -5.89 21.77
C THR A 297 8.80 -5.03 20.62
N PRO A 298 9.66 -5.55 19.72
CA PRO A 298 10.14 -4.78 18.59
C PRO A 298 9.07 -4.68 17.48
N ASN A 299 8.81 -3.44 17.10
CA ASN A 299 8.03 -3.01 15.94
C ASN A 299 8.69 -3.47 14.61
N PRO A 300 8.02 -4.27 13.75
CA PRO A 300 8.63 -4.78 12.52
C PRO A 300 8.42 -3.82 11.34
N TYR A 301 9.10 -2.66 11.38
CA TYR A 301 9.30 -1.83 10.19
C TYR A 301 10.74 -1.33 10.15
N THR A 302 11.66 -2.22 9.82
CA THR A 302 13.04 -1.88 9.48
C THR A 302 13.22 -2.00 7.96
N HIS A 303 13.46 -0.83 7.36
CA HIS A 303 14.45 -0.50 6.34
C HIS A 303 14.93 -1.60 5.39
N PHE A 304 14.79 -1.33 4.09
CA PHE A 304 15.73 -1.85 3.10
C PHE A 304 16.42 -0.66 2.42
N GLU A 305 17.71 -0.52 2.75
CA GLU A 305 18.73 0.12 1.94
C GLU A 305 19.16 -0.83 0.81
N HIS A 306 19.60 -0.20 -0.30
CA HIS A 306 20.17 -0.72 -1.55
C HIS A 306 19.20 -1.22 -2.63
#